data_AF-A0A966NGW6-F1
#
_entry.id   AF-A0A966NGW6-F1
#
_cell.length_a   1.000
_cell.length_b   1.000
_cell.length_c   1.000
_cell.angle_alpha   90.00
_cell.angle_beta   90.00
_cell.angle_gamma   90.00
#
_symmetry.space_group_name_H-M   'P 1'
#
loop_
_entity.id
_entity.type
_entity.pdbx_description
1 polymer ?
#
loop_
_entity_poly.entity_id
_entity_poly.type
_entity_poly.pdbx_seq_one_letter_code
_entity_poly.pdbx_strand_id
1 'polypeptide(L)'
;QTTRDPDIFAMGDCAACPWPEANEGQGGFVPPRAQAAHQQASHLFKQIQLRLENKPLKPYHYRDFGSLVSLGKYSTVGNMMGGLIGGSLMIEGVFAKLMYLSLYKMHELALHGWAKVSLDTLARMITRRTEPHVKLH
;
A
#
# COMPACT_ATOMS: atom_id res chain seq x y z
N GLN A 1 1.21 21.58 -2.43
CA GLN A 1 1.47 23.03 -2.32
C GLN A 1 0.17 23.68 -1.89
N THR A 2 0.18 24.62 -0.95
CA THR A 2 -1.04 25.32 -0.53
C THR A 2 -1.48 26.33 -1.60
N THR A 3 -2.73 26.80 -1.52
CA THR A 3 -3.27 27.80 -2.45
C THR A 3 -2.82 29.23 -2.13
N ARG A 4 -2.31 29.46 -0.92
CA ARG A 4 -1.97 30.81 -0.40
C ARG A 4 -0.48 31.08 -0.40
N ASP A 5 0.33 30.04 -0.27
CA ASP A 5 1.77 30.15 -0.16
C ASP A 5 2.45 29.01 -0.94
N PRO A 6 3.29 29.35 -1.94
CA PRO A 6 3.97 28.36 -2.77
C PRO A 6 5.07 27.58 -2.04
N ASP A 7 5.54 28.05 -0.89
CA ASP A 7 6.57 27.43 -0.06
C ASP A 7 6.01 26.58 1.09
N ILE A 8 4.70 26.67 1.34
CA ILE A 8 4.01 25.82 2.31
C ILE A 8 3.40 24.60 1.61
N PHE A 9 3.65 23.42 2.18
CA PHE A 9 3.09 22.15 1.76
C PHE A 9 2.27 21.53 2.90
N ALA A 10 1.10 21.00 2.57
CA ALA A 10 0.23 20.27 3.48
C ALA A 10 -0.08 18.88 2.90
N MET A 11 -0.22 17.88 3.77
CA MET A 11 -0.50 16.48 3.42
C MET A 11 -1.23 15.77 4.57
N GLY A 12 -1.80 14.60 4.29
CA GLY A 12 -2.59 13.83 5.24
C GLY A 12 -3.91 14.51 5.56
N ASP A 13 -4.43 14.22 6.75
CA ASP A 13 -5.79 14.61 7.15
C ASP A 13 -5.98 16.13 7.30
N CYS A 14 -4.91 16.92 7.37
CA CYS A 14 -4.98 18.38 7.39
C CYS A 14 -5.14 19.00 5.99
N ALA A 15 -5.07 18.21 4.92
CA ALA A 15 -5.07 18.70 3.55
C ALA A 15 -6.25 18.13 2.73
N ALA A 16 -7.11 19.03 2.23
CA ALA A 16 -8.13 18.67 1.24
C ALA A 16 -7.50 18.66 -0.17
N CYS A 17 -6.88 17.54 -0.54
CA CYS A 17 -6.21 17.40 -1.84
C CYS A 17 -7.22 17.08 -2.94
N PRO A 18 -7.33 17.91 -4.01
CA PRO A 18 -8.23 17.63 -5.12
C PRO A 18 -7.88 16.34 -5.85
N TRP A 19 -8.90 15.60 -6.25
CA TRP A 19 -8.79 14.40 -7.08
C TRP A 19 -9.78 14.50 -8.25
N PRO A 20 -9.37 15.14 -9.37
CA PRO A 20 -10.25 15.38 -10.52
C PRO A 20 -10.81 14.10 -11.15
N GLU A 21 -10.06 13.01 -11.12
CA GLU A 21 -10.45 11.72 -11.71
C GLU A 21 -11.37 10.90 -10.79
N ALA A 22 -11.66 11.38 -9.57
CA ALA A 22 -12.60 10.73 -8.68
C ALA A 22 -14.02 10.69 -9.29
N ASN A 23 -14.83 9.73 -8.83
CA ASN A 23 -16.25 9.59 -9.19
C ASN A 23 -16.49 9.65 -10.70
N GLU A 24 -15.73 8.86 -11.47
CA GLU A 24 -15.86 8.80 -12.93
C GLU A 24 -15.63 10.16 -13.63
N GLY A 25 -14.77 11.00 -13.05
CA GLY A 25 -14.44 12.33 -13.59
C GLY A 25 -15.35 13.45 -13.11
N GLN A 26 -16.28 13.18 -12.18
CA GLN A 26 -17.05 14.23 -11.50
C GLN A 26 -16.19 15.03 -10.49
N GLY A 27 -14.99 14.54 -10.19
CA GLY A 27 -14.07 15.15 -9.25
C GLY A 27 -14.43 14.85 -7.79
N GLY A 28 -13.52 15.24 -6.91
CA GLY A 28 -13.64 15.01 -5.48
C GLY A 28 -12.37 15.36 -4.73
N PHE A 29 -12.27 14.88 -3.50
CA PHE A 29 -11.08 15.01 -2.68
C PHE A 29 -10.53 13.62 -2.35
N VAL A 30 -9.20 13.55 -2.23
CA VAL A 30 -8.52 12.36 -1.74
C VAL A 30 -9.04 12.02 -0.34
N PRO A 31 -9.43 10.76 -0.07
CA PRO A 31 -10.01 10.40 1.22
C PRO A 31 -8.97 10.47 2.36
N PRO A 32 -9.38 10.84 3.59
CA PRO A 32 -8.50 10.90 4.76
C PRO A 32 -8.18 9.48 5.24
N ARG A 33 -7.19 8.85 4.60
CA ARG A 33 -6.75 7.47 4.87
C ARG A 33 -5.23 7.43 5.03
N ALA A 34 -4.75 6.51 5.86
CA ALA A 34 -3.31 6.28 6.04
C ALA A 34 -2.58 6.03 4.71
N GLN A 35 -3.20 5.32 3.78
CA GLN A 35 -2.66 5.12 2.44
C GLN A 35 -2.48 6.44 1.66
N ALA A 36 -3.46 7.34 1.72
CA ALA A 36 -3.38 8.63 1.06
C ALA A 36 -2.24 9.47 1.65
N ALA A 37 -2.16 9.56 2.97
CA ALA A 37 -1.08 10.26 3.67
C ALA A 37 0.30 9.68 3.29
N HIS A 38 0.42 8.36 3.21
CA HIS A 38 1.67 7.70 2.79
C HIS A 38 2.07 8.02 1.34
N GLN A 39 1.11 8.00 0.41
CA GLN A 39 1.37 8.38 -0.99
C GLN A 39 1.76 9.85 -1.11
N GLN A 40 1.06 10.74 -0.40
CA GLN A 40 1.34 12.18 -0.39
C GLN A 40 2.74 12.47 0.19
N ALA A 41 3.12 11.82 1.29
CA ALA A 41 4.45 11.95 1.88
C ALA A 41 5.55 11.48 0.92
N SER A 42 5.36 10.32 0.29
CA SER A 42 6.30 9.76 -0.68
C SER A 42 6.48 10.66 -1.91
N HIS A 43 5.39 11.29 -2.36
CA HIS A 43 5.44 12.28 -3.45
C HIS A 43 6.16 13.55 -3.02
N LEU A 44 5.78 14.10 -1.86
CA LEU A 44 6.32 15.36 -1.33
C LEU A 44 7.82 15.28 -1.09
N PHE A 45 8.32 14.15 -0.60
CA PHE A 45 9.76 13.92 -0.45
C PHE A 45 10.54 14.19 -1.76
N LYS A 46 10.06 13.62 -2.88
CA LYS A 46 10.65 13.85 -4.21
C LYS A 46 10.49 15.29 -4.68
N GLN A 47 9.38 15.94 -4.33
CA GLN A 47 9.12 17.34 -4.68
C GLN A 47 10.06 18.30 -3.97
N ILE A 48 10.38 18.03 -2.69
CA ILE A 48 11.34 18.83 -1.92
C ILE A 48 12.73 18.76 -2.58
N GLN A 49 13.18 17.57 -3.00
CA GLN A 49 14.44 17.43 -3.73
C GLN A 49 14.45 18.25 -5.02
N LEU A 50 13.38 18.18 -5.82
CA LEU A 50 13.26 18.98 -7.04
C LEU A 50 13.31 20.49 -6.74
N ARG A 51 12.65 20.95 -5.67
CA ARG A 51 12.63 22.36 -5.30
C ARG A 51 14.00 22.86 -4.85
N LEU A 52 14.76 22.06 -4.10
CA LEU A 52 16.14 22.36 -3.73
C LEU A 52 17.07 22.47 -4.95
N GLU A 53 16.79 21.71 -6.00
CA GLU A 53 17.51 21.76 -7.27
C GLU A 53 16.96 22.82 -8.25
N ASN A 54 16.04 23.69 -7.81
CA ASN A 54 15.35 24.69 -8.65
C ASN A 54 14.62 24.09 -9.87
N LYS A 55 14.19 22.84 -9.76
CA LYS A 55 13.40 22.14 -10.80
C LYS A 55 11.90 22.32 -10.56
N PRO A 56 11.08 22.29 -11.63
CA PRO A 56 9.63 22.39 -11.50
C PRO A 56 9.05 21.19 -10.73
N LEU A 57 8.00 21.45 -9.95
CA LEU A 57 7.26 20.43 -9.22
C LEU A 57 6.44 19.57 -10.19
N LYS A 58 6.22 18.32 -9.80
CA LYS A 58 5.40 17.35 -10.54
C LYS A 58 4.00 17.23 -9.93
N PRO A 59 2.97 17.01 -10.76
CA PRO A 59 1.62 16.79 -10.28
C PRO A 59 1.56 15.53 -9.41
N TYR A 60 0.71 15.59 -8.40
CA TYR A 60 0.37 14.45 -7.56
C TYR A 60 -0.81 13.70 -8.20
N HIS A 61 -0.74 12.37 -8.25
CA HIS A 61 -1.86 11.53 -8.67
C HIS A 61 -2.13 10.50 -7.58
N TYR A 62 -3.36 10.49 -7.07
CA TYR A 62 -3.79 9.51 -6.08
C TYR A 62 -4.14 8.19 -6.77
N ARG A 63 -3.71 7.08 -6.19
CA ARG A 63 -4.10 5.73 -6.62
C ARG A 63 -4.78 5.02 -5.46
N ASP A 64 -6.07 4.73 -5.59
CA ASP A 64 -6.75 3.89 -4.61
C ASP A 64 -6.30 2.43 -4.77
N PHE A 65 -6.00 1.78 -3.64
CA PHE A 65 -5.58 0.38 -3.58
C PHE A 65 -6.67 -0.48 -2.91
N GLY A 66 -7.83 0.10 -2.61
CA GLY A 66 -8.88 -0.51 -1.82
C GLY A 66 -8.67 -0.27 -0.32
N SER A 67 -9.57 -0.79 0.50
CA SER A 67 -9.47 -0.72 1.95
C SER A 67 -9.87 -2.06 2.55
N LEU A 68 -9.07 -2.53 3.50
CA LEU A 68 -9.34 -3.75 4.26
C LEU A 68 -9.90 -3.33 5.61
N VAL A 69 -11.18 -3.63 5.84
CA VAL A 69 -11.83 -3.42 7.13
C VAL A 69 -11.96 -4.79 7.79
N SER A 70 -11.31 -4.96 8.95
CA SER A 70 -11.53 -6.16 9.76
C SER A 70 -12.88 -6.03 10.44
N LEU A 71 -13.89 -6.70 9.89
CA LEU A 71 -15.15 -6.94 10.58
C LEU A 71 -14.87 -8.02 11.62
N GLY A 72 -14.50 -7.61 12.84
CA GLY A 72 -14.18 -8.51 13.94
C GLY A 72 -15.27 -9.57 14.12
N LYS A 73 -14.87 -10.83 14.33
CA LYS A 73 -15.67 -12.06 14.52
C LYS A 73 -17.19 -11.88 14.64
N TYR A 74 -17.89 -11.45 13.58
CA TYR A 74 -19.32 -11.65 13.35
C TYR A 74 -19.59 -11.25 11.90
N SER A 75 -19.98 -12.25 11.11
CA SER A 75 -20.69 -12.13 9.84
C SER A 75 -20.18 -11.10 8.84
N THR A 76 -19.44 -11.61 7.86
CA THR A 76 -19.53 -11.27 6.44
C THR A 76 -20.80 -10.47 6.11
N VAL A 77 -20.69 -9.15 5.87
CA VAL A 77 -21.33 -8.38 4.78
C VAL A 77 -20.66 -7.00 4.75
N GLY A 78 -19.45 -6.92 4.21
CA GLY A 78 -18.86 -5.67 3.75
C GLY A 78 -19.14 -5.54 2.25
N ASN A 79 -19.96 -4.56 1.89
CA ASN A 79 -20.55 -4.25 0.59
C ASN A 79 -19.67 -4.52 -0.66
N MET A 80 -19.60 -5.77 -1.12
CA MET A 80 -19.24 -6.19 -2.49
C MET A 80 -19.75 -7.62 -2.76
N MET A 81 -21.07 -7.85 -2.78
CA MET A 81 -21.64 -9.01 -3.48
C MET A 81 -23.15 -8.89 -3.70
N GLY A 82 -23.54 -7.84 -4.43
CA GLY A 82 -24.80 -7.87 -5.17
C GLY A 82 -24.65 -8.83 -6.34
N GLY A 83 -25.02 -10.10 -6.13
CA GLY A 83 -25.23 -11.09 -7.18
C GLY A 83 -24.03 -11.99 -7.50
N LEU A 84 -24.29 -13.30 -7.48
CA LEU A 84 -23.51 -14.38 -8.10
C LEU A 84 -22.37 -15.03 -7.27
N ILE A 85 -22.79 -16.00 -6.44
CA ILE A 85 -22.32 -17.39 -6.43
C ILE A 85 -20.80 -17.62 -6.28
N GLY A 86 -20.38 -18.05 -5.07
CA GLY A 86 -19.64 -19.32 -4.93
C GLY A 86 -18.10 -19.38 -4.96
N GLY A 87 -17.34 -18.30 -4.66
CA GLY A 87 -15.86 -18.34 -4.74
C GLY A 87 -15.03 -17.65 -3.65
N SER A 88 -15.64 -17.08 -2.60
CA SER A 88 -14.97 -16.08 -1.73
C SER A 88 -14.04 -16.62 -0.64
N LEU A 89 -14.13 -17.90 -0.24
CA LEU A 89 -13.38 -18.42 0.92
C LEU A 89 -11.89 -18.70 0.66
N MET A 90 -11.48 -19.06 -0.56
CA MET A 90 -10.07 -19.36 -0.87
C MET A 90 -9.21 -18.10 -1.11
N ILE A 91 -9.81 -17.01 -1.61
CA ILE A 91 -9.09 -15.78 -1.95
C ILE A 91 -8.70 -15.01 -0.69
N GLU A 92 -9.56 -15.02 0.34
CA GLU A 92 -9.32 -14.34 1.62
C GLU A 92 -8.07 -14.89 2.34
N GLY A 93 -7.88 -16.22 2.34
CA GLY A 93 -6.73 -16.86 3.01
C GLY A 93 -5.37 -16.56 2.36
N VAL A 94 -5.29 -16.62 1.02
CA VAL A 94 -4.04 -16.33 0.30
C VAL A 94 -3.70 -14.84 0.37
N PHE A 95 -4.72 -13.99 0.22
CA PHE A 95 -4.54 -12.53 0.28
C PHE A 95 -4.16 -12.05 1.69
N ALA A 96 -4.80 -12.57 2.74
CA ALA A 96 -4.42 -12.26 4.12
C ALA A 96 -2.98 -12.71 4.43
N LYS A 97 -2.57 -13.89 3.92
CA LYS A 97 -1.19 -14.38 4.07
C LYS A 97 -0.18 -13.49 3.32
N LEU A 98 -0.53 -13.00 2.13
CA LEU A 98 0.30 -12.04 1.39
C LEU A 98 0.44 -10.71 2.12
N MET A 99 -0.65 -10.17 2.67
CA MET A 99 -0.63 -8.94 3.47
C MET A 99 0.22 -9.10 4.74
N TYR A 100 0.06 -10.21 5.46
CA TYR A 100 0.86 -10.52 6.64
C TYR A 100 2.36 -10.59 6.30
N LEU A 101 2.71 -11.33 5.24
CA LEU A 101 4.09 -11.44 4.78
C LEU A 101 4.65 -10.10 4.27
N SER A 102 3.82 -9.26 3.63
CA SER A 102 4.20 -7.94 3.15
C SER A 102 4.51 -6.97 4.29
N LEU A 103 3.65 -6.93 5.31
CA LEU A 103 3.86 -6.12 6.52
C LEU A 103 5.14 -6.54 7.27
N TYR A 104 5.35 -7.86 7.42
CA TYR A 104 6.56 -8.40 8.03
C TYR A 104 7.83 -8.03 7.23
N LYS A 105 7.81 -8.21 5.91
CA LYS A 105 8.97 -7.91 5.06
C LYS A 105 9.24 -6.42 4.90
N MET A 106 8.23 -5.54 4.93
CA MET A 106 8.45 -4.09 4.92
C MET A 106 9.20 -3.61 6.17
N HIS A 107 8.91 -4.21 7.34
CA HIS A 107 9.63 -3.91 8.57
C HIS A 107 11.09 -4.38 8.52
N GLU A 108 11.33 -5.58 7.97
CA GLU A 108 12.67 -6.16 7.83
C GLU A 108 13.51 -5.44 6.75
N LEU A 109 12.87 -4.95 5.68
CA LEU A 109 13.50 -4.15 4.61
C LEU A 109 13.96 -2.77 5.09
N ALA A 110 13.22 -2.15 6.02
CA ALA A 110 13.56 -0.84 6.57
C ALA A 110 14.84 -0.87 7.44
N LEU A 111 15.23 -2.04 7.96
CA LEU A 111 16.38 -2.19 8.88
C LEU A 111 17.65 -2.77 8.20
N HIS A 112 17.53 -3.57 7.14
CA HIS A 112 18.67 -4.32 6.59
C HIS A 112 18.91 -4.21 5.07
N GLY A 113 18.03 -3.53 4.32
CA GLY A 113 18.16 -3.35 2.88
C GLY A 113 17.85 -4.61 2.05
N TRP A 114 17.45 -4.39 0.80
CA TRP A 114 16.88 -5.42 -0.09
C TRP A 114 17.86 -6.57 -0.45
N ALA A 115 19.16 -6.33 -0.37
CA ALA A 115 20.20 -7.30 -0.72
C ALA A 115 20.23 -8.50 0.25
N LYS A 116 20.17 -8.24 1.57
CA LYS A 116 20.26 -9.30 2.59
C LYS A 116 19.01 -10.19 2.59
N VAL A 117 17.83 -9.59 2.45
CA VAL A 117 16.55 -10.32 2.43
C VAL A 117 16.42 -11.21 1.18
N SER A 118 16.89 -10.70 0.03
CA SER A 118 16.90 -11.47 -1.22
C SER A 118 17.87 -12.64 -1.14
N LEU A 119 19.07 -12.42 -0.60
CA LEU A 119 20.07 -13.46 -0.41
C LEU A 119 19.59 -14.54 0.57
N ASP A 120 19.00 -14.16 1.70
CA ASP A 120 18.46 -15.10 2.69
C ASP A 120 17.27 -15.90 2.18
N THR A 121 16.43 -15.29 1.33
CA THR A 121 15.31 -15.99 0.69
C THR A 121 15.81 -17.02 -0.31
N LEU A 122 16.82 -16.67 -1.12
CA LEU A 122 17.45 -17.59 -2.07
C LEU A 122 18.18 -18.71 -1.34
N ALA A 123 18.93 -18.39 -0.27
CA ALA A 123 19.64 -19.36 0.54
C ALA A 123 18.68 -20.41 1.10
N ARG A 124 17.59 -19.99 1.76
CA ARG A 124 16.58 -20.90 2.32
C ARG A 124 15.84 -21.72 1.26
N MET A 125 15.61 -21.15 0.07
CA MET A 125 14.98 -21.89 -1.03
C MET A 125 15.89 -23.00 -1.56
N ILE A 126 17.21 -22.77 -1.56
CA ILE A 126 18.22 -23.77 -1.91
C ILE A 126 18.33 -24.83 -0.81
N THR A 127 18.39 -24.44 0.47
CA THR A 127 18.52 -25.41 1.58
C THR A 127 17.27 -26.28 1.76
N ARG A 128 16.08 -25.72 1.54
CA ARG A 128 14.82 -26.49 1.60
C ARG A 128 14.69 -27.50 0.45
N ARG A 129 15.48 -27.36 -0.62
CA ARG A 129 15.57 -28.35 -1.69
C ARG A 129 16.48 -29.54 -1.33
N THR A 130 17.29 -29.41 -0.29
CA THR A 130 18.26 -30.42 0.16
C THR A 130 17.90 -31.13 1.47
N GLU A 131 16.83 -30.74 2.17
CA GLU A 131 16.31 -31.54 3.29
C GLU A 131 15.37 -32.65 2.78
N PRO A 132 15.63 -33.92 3.09
CA PRO A 132 14.77 -35.02 2.68
C PRO A 132 13.42 -34.93 3.39
N HIS A 133 12.34 -35.07 2.63
CA HIS A 133 10.99 -35.23 3.18
C HIS A 133 10.98 -36.45 4.11
N VAL A 134 10.83 -36.23 5.41
CA VAL A 134 10.54 -37.31 6.36
C VAL A 134 9.17 -37.88 6.00
N LYS A 135 9.15 -39.08 5.42
CA LYS A 135 7.95 -39.92 5.34
C LYS A 135 7.68 -40.43 6.76
N LEU A 136 6.57 -40.00 7.36
CA LEU A 136 5.97 -40.77 8.45
C LEU A 136 5.14 -41.90 7.82
N HIS A 137 5.40 -43.12 8.30
CA HIS A 137 4.54 -44.29 8.13
C HIS A 137 3.24 -44.11 8.91
#